data_AF-A0A348W7I1-F1
#
_entry.id   AF-A0A348W7I1-F1
#
_cell.length_a   1.000
_cell.length_b   1.000
_cell.length_c   1.000
_cell.angle_alpha   90.00
_cell.angle_beta   90.00
_cell.angle_gamma   90.00
#
_symmetry.space_group_name_H-M   'P 1'
#
loop_
_entity.id
_entity.type
_entity.pdbx_description
1 polymer ?
#
loop_
_entity_poly.entity_id
_entity_poly.type
_entity_poly.pdbx_seq_one_letter_code
_entity_poly.pdbx_strand_id
1 'polypeptide(L)'
;YYGRFDNVFTGPGEVSHGMIRELPCKTPIEELGEALIICSPQEMVDKLGPYAEMGVDRVILNPNFGLEAREALDTIACFAEEVMPHFTTGETGAQAAE
;
A
#
# COMPACT_ATOMS: atom_id res chain seq x y z
N TYR A 1 -6.55 7.02 3.85
CA TYR A 1 -6.00 6.27 4.99
C TYR A 1 -5.27 7.14 6.01
N TYR A 2 -4.70 8.29 5.62
CA TYR A 2 -4.13 9.27 6.56
C TYR A 2 -5.08 10.44 6.87
N GLY A 3 -6.01 10.21 7.81
CA GLY A 3 -6.57 11.29 8.64
C GLY A 3 -7.36 12.43 7.98
N ARG A 4 -8.00 12.22 6.82
CA ARG A 4 -8.76 13.33 6.18
C ARG A 4 -10.23 13.43 6.58
N PHE A 5 -10.82 12.44 7.26
CA PHE A 5 -12.05 12.60 8.07
C PHE A 5 -12.42 11.33 8.86
N ASP A 6 -12.98 11.47 10.08
CA ASP A 6 -13.73 10.38 10.72
C ASP A 6 -14.92 10.92 11.53
N ASN A 7 -16.14 10.61 11.08
CA ASN A 7 -17.32 10.56 11.94
C ASN A 7 -18.37 9.58 11.38
N VAL A 8 -18.91 8.66 12.20
CA VAL A 8 -20.18 7.95 11.91
C VAL A 8 -21.31 8.26 12.92
N PHE A 9 -21.00 8.88 14.07
CA PHE A 9 -21.91 9.71 14.90
C PHE A 9 -21.15 10.34 16.09
N THR A 10 -20.11 9.66 16.60
CA THR A 10 -19.30 10.09 17.77
C THR A 10 -17.81 10.29 17.45
N GLY A 11 -17.43 10.34 16.16
CA GLY A 11 -16.04 10.54 15.74
C GLY A 11 -15.61 12.01 15.80
N PRO A 12 -14.30 12.30 15.80
CA PRO A 12 -13.75 13.66 15.96
C PRO A 12 -13.97 14.58 14.74
N GLY A 13 -14.51 14.08 13.64
CA GLY A 13 -14.73 14.82 12.40
C GLY A 13 -15.83 15.87 12.52
N GLU A 14 -15.48 17.12 12.20
CA GLU A 14 -16.39 18.26 12.19
C GLU A 14 -16.78 18.65 10.76
N VAL A 15 -18.08 18.83 10.51
CA VAL A 15 -18.60 19.45 9.28
C VAL A 15 -19.04 20.87 9.61
N SER A 16 -18.49 21.86 8.91
CA SER A 16 -18.84 23.27 9.05
C SER A 16 -19.33 23.82 7.72
N HIS A 17 -20.57 24.33 7.69
CA HIS A 17 -21.20 24.90 6.48
C HIS A 17 -21.22 23.94 5.27
N GLY A 18 -21.41 22.63 5.53
CA GLY A 18 -21.42 21.59 4.50
C GLY A 18 -20.02 21.14 4.04
N MET A 19 -18.95 21.71 4.60
CA MET A 19 -17.57 21.35 4.29
C MET A 19 -16.95 20.54 5.43
N ILE A 20 -16.28 19.45 5.07
CA ILE A 20 -15.47 18.64 5.98
C ILE A 20 -14.25 19.45 6.42
N ARG A 21 -14.04 19.61 7.74
CA ARG A 21 -12.80 20.17 8.27
C ARG A 21 -11.72 19.10 8.38
N GLU A 22 -10.50 19.48 8.00
CA GLU A 22 -9.33 18.63 8.15
C GLU A 22 -9.01 18.40 9.63
N LEU A 23 -8.75 17.14 9.99
CA LEU A 23 -8.27 16.79 11.32
C LEU A 23 -6.78 17.12 11.41
N PRO A 24 -6.29 17.61 12.56
CA PRO A 24 -4.86 17.82 12.76
C PRO A 24 -4.13 16.48 12.66
N CYS A 25 -3.21 16.36 11.70
CA CYS A 25 -2.33 15.21 11.57
C CYS A 25 -1.36 15.20 12.77
N LYS A 26 -1.57 14.28 13.70
CA LYS A 26 -0.71 14.11 14.88
C LYS A 26 0.52 13.25 14.60
N THR A 27 0.52 12.54 13.48
CA THR A 27 1.62 11.65 13.08
C THR A 27 2.75 12.50 12.52
N PRO A 28 3.96 12.41 13.09
CA PRO A 28 5.14 13.10 12.57
C PRO A 28 5.47 12.59 11.16
N ILE A 29 6.04 13.44 10.32
CA ILE A 29 6.32 13.12 8.92
C ILE A 29 7.34 11.98 8.77
N GLU A 30 8.18 11.81 9.78
CA GLU A 30 9.17 10.75 9.87
C GLU A 30 8.52 9.36 9.95
N GLU A 31 7.44 9.22 10.73
CA GLU A 31 6.65 7.97 10.83
C GLU A 31 5.90 7.64 9.53
N LEU A 32 5.52 8.66 8.75
CA LEU A 32 4.92 8.46 7.43
C LEU A 32 5.91 7.78 6.47
N GLY A 33 7.20 8.11 6.57
CA GLY A 33 8.26 7.48 5.77
C GLY A 33 8.45 6.00 6.10
N GLU A 34 8.27 5.61 7.36
CA GLU A 34 8.36 4.20 7.78
C GLU A 34 7.15 3.37 7.31
N ALA A 35 5.98 4.01 7.21
CA ALA A 35 4.75 3.36 6.74
C ALA A 35 4.67 3.22 5.22
N LEU A 36 5.44 4.01 4.46
CA LEU A 36 5.48 3.97 3.00
C LEU A 36 6.63 3.09 2.52
N ILE A 37 6.32 2.12 1.65
CA ILE A 37 7.35 1.31 1.00
C ILE A 37 7.81 2.05 -0.26
N ILE A 38 8.79 2.94 -0.10
CA ILE A 38 9.51 3.59 -1.18
C ILE A 38 10.89 2.95 -1.27
N CYS A 39 11.11 2.09 -2.25
CA CYS A 39 12.37 1.36 -2.41
C CYS A 39 12.56 0.84 -3.84
N SER A 40 13.75 0.35 -4.13
CA SER A 40 14.04 -0.39 -5.36
C SER A 40 13.35 -1.77 -5.38
N PRO A 41 13.24 -2.42 -6.55
CA PRO A 41 12.69 -3.78 -6.65
C PRO A 41 13.42 -4.79 -5.76
N GLN A 42 14.75 -4.72 -5.70
CA GLN A 42 15.54 -5.62 -4.85
C GLN A 42 15.22 -5.43 -3.36
N GLU A 43 15.17 -4.18 -2.90
CA GLU A 43 14.79 -3.87 -1.52
C GLU A 43 13.34 -4.30 -1.20
N MET A 44 12.44 -4.26 -2.19
CA MET A 44 11.08 -4.77 -2.04
C MET A 44 11.11 -6.28 -1.79
N VAL A 45 11.91 -7.03 -2.56
CA VAL A 45 12.09 -8.48 -2.37
C VAL A 45 12.64 -8.76 -0.97
N ASP A 46 13.68 -8.04 -0.55
CA ASP A 46 14.29 -8.24 0.77
C ASP A 46 13.31 -7.93 1.92
N LYS A 47 12.46 -6.91 1.74
CA LYS A 47 11.41 -6.55 2.73
C LYS A 47 10.27 -7.56 2.77
N LEU A 48 9.89 -8.14 1.63
CA LEU A 48 8.79 -9.10 1.53
C LEU A 48 9.22 -10.53 1.90
N GLY A 49 10.51 -10.86 1.76
CA GLY A 49 11.12 -12.15 2.10
C GLY A 49 10.69 -12.71 3.46
N PRO A 50 10.89 -11.96 4.57
CA PRO A 50 10.50 -12.42 5.90
C PRO A 50 9.00 -12.74 6.02
N TYR A 51 8.13 -11.98 5.34
CA TYR A 51 6.69 -12.26 5.36
C TYR A 51 6.35 -13.54 4.59
N ALA A 52 7.01 -13.79 3.47
CA ALA A 52 6.87 -15.03 2.73
C ALA A 52 7.34 -16.24 3.56
N GLU A 53 8.46 -16.13 4.28
CA GLU A 53 8.96 -17.17 5.19
C GLU A 53 7.99 -17.45 6.36
N MET A 54 7.23 -16.43 6.79
CA MET A 54 6.19 -16.55 7.81
C MET A 54 4.87 -17.16 7.27
N GLY A 55 4.80 -17.49 5.98
CA GLY A 55 3.61 -18.05 5.33
C GLY A 55 2.54 -17.01 4.99
N VAL A 56 2.93 -15.75 4.77
CA VAL A 56 2.02 -14.72 4.25
C VAL A 56 1.89 -14.88 2.75
N ASP A 57 0.76 -15.45 2.29
CA ASP A 57 0.51 -15.70 0.87
C ASP A 57 -0.12 -14.50 0.13
N ARG A 58 -0.53 -13.45 0.85
CA ARG A 58 -1.27 -12.32 0.27
C ARG A 58 -0.74 -10.97 0.74
N VAL A 59 -0.32 -10.17 -0.23
CA VAL A 59 0.08 -8.78 -0.05
C VAL A 59 -0.80 -7.88 -0.92
N ILE A 60 -1.31 -6.78 -0.34
CA ILE A 60 -2.11 -5.78 -1.06
C ILE A 60 -1.34 -4.47 -1.06
N LEU A 61 -1.00 -3.99 -2.25
CA LEU A 61 -0.22 -2.76 -2.44
C LEU A 61 -1.08 -1.66 -3.07
N ASN A 62 -0.78 -0.41 -2.74
CA ASN A 62 -1.37 0.77 -3.34
C ASN A 62 -0.24 1.62 -3.98
N PRO A 63 0.13 1.36 -5.24
CA PRO A 63 1.29 1.98 -5.88
C PRO A 63 0.96 3.32 -6.57
N ASN A 64 -0.12 4.01 -6.19
CA ASN A 64 -0.58 5.22 -6.87
C ASN A 64 -0.50 6.49 -6.01
N PHE A 65 0.22 6.43 -4.89
CA PHE A 65 0.31 7.56 -3.98
C PHE A 65 1.20 8.67 -4.56
N GLY A 66 0.58 9.73 -5.07
CA GLY A 66 1.30 10.91 -5.59
C GLY A 66 1.87 10.74 -6.99
N LEU A 67 1.51 9.67 -7.71
CA LEU A 67 1.96 9.39 -9.07
C LEU A 67 0.89 9.71 -10.11
N GLU A 68 1.31 10.09 -11.30
CA GLU A 68 0.41 10.12 -12.46
C GLU A 68 0.01 8.69 -12.87
N ALA A 69 -1.13 8.55 -13.56
CA ALA A 69 -1.67 7.23 -13.90
C ALA A 69 -0.69 6.35 -14.68
N ARG A 70 0.13 6.95 -15.55
CA ARG A 70 1.15 6.23 -16.33
C ARG A 70 2.24 5.65 -15.43
N GLU A 71 2.77 6.45 -14.52
CA GLU A 71 3.84 6.04 -13.61
C GLU A 71 3.36 4.95 -12.64
N ALA A 72 2.10 5.01 -12.22
CA ALA A 72 1.49 3.94 -11.44
C ALA A 72 1.42 2.62 -12.22
N LEU A 73 1.11 2.66 -13.52
CA LEU A 73 1.11 1.48 -14.39
C LEU A 73 2.53 0.93 -14.60
N ASP A 74 3.51 1.80 -14.84
CA ASP A 74 4.92 1.40 -14.95
C ASP A 74 5.41 0.74 -13.64
N THR A 75 4.98 1.26 -12.49
CA THR A 75 5.28 0.66 -11.17
C THR A 75 4.66 -0.73 -11.02
N ILE A 76 3.41 -0.92 -11.47
CA ILE A 76 2.74 -2.22 -11.45
C ILE A 76 3.47 -3.22 -12.36
N ALA A 77 3.90 -2.79 -13.55
CA ALA A 77 4.65 -3.62 -14.48
C ALA A 77 6.00 -4.05 -13.88
N CYS A 78 6.77 -3.09 -13.37
CA CYS A 78 8.04 -3.34 -12.68
C CYS A 78 7.87 -4.32 -11.51
N PHE A 79 6.83 -4.16 -10.68
CA PHE A 79 6.55 -5.10 -9.60
C PHE A 79 6.27 -6.52 -10.10
N ALA A 80 5.48 -6.65 -11.16
CA ALA A 80 5.14 -7.94 -11.74
C ALA A 80 6.35 -8.66 -12.36
N GLU A 81 7.24 -7.92 -13.01
CA GLU A 81 8.40 -8.47 -13.72
C GLU A 81 9.61 -8.71 -12.80
N GLU A 82 9.85 -7.83 -11.83
CA GLU A 82 11.08 -7.85 -11.04
C GLU A 82 10.88 -8.34 -9.59
N VAL A 83 9.66 -8.32 -9.05
CA VAL A 83 9.41 -8.68 -7.64
C VAL A 83 8.62 -9.99 -7.51
N MET A 84 7.49 -10.12 -8.20
CA MET A 84 6.62 -11.31 -8.10
C MET A 84 7.33 -12.66 -8.35
N PRO A 85 8.27 -12.80 -9.32
CA PRO A 85 8.90 -14.09 -9.62
C PRO A 85 9.67 -14.71 -8.45
N HIS A 86 10.09 -13.90 -7.48
CA HIS A 86 10.80 -14.36 -6.29
C HIS A 86 9.88 -15.04 -5.26
N PHE A 87 8.57 -14.80 -5.35
CA PHE A 87 7.57 -15.28 -4.39
C PHE A 87 6.58 -16.29 -4.99
N THR A 88 6.46 -16.32 -6.32
CA THR A 88 5.61 -17.30 -7.00
C THR A 88 6.35 -18.63 -7.16
N THR A 89 6.22 -19.53 -6.18
CA THR A 89 6.50 -20.95 -6.41
C THR A 89 5.40 -21.50 -7.34
N GLY A 90 5.78 -22.32 -8.33
CA GLY A 90 4.96 -22.67 -9.51
C GLY A 90 3.62 -23.40 -9.31
N GLU A 91 2.98 -23.32 -8.15
CA GLU A 91 1.77 -24.07 -7.79
C GLU A 91 0.49 -23.20 -7.71
N THR A 92 0.57 -21.88 -7.54
CA THR A 92 -0.63 -21.05 -7.30
C THR A 92 -1.34 -20.57 -8.59
N GLY A 93 -0.76 -20.80 -9.77
CA GLY A 93 -1.35 -20.38 -11.06
C GLY A 93 -2.50 -21.24 -11.57
N ALA A 94 -2.78 -22.40 -10.96
CA ALA A 94 -3.71 -23.40 -11.50
C ALA A 94 -5.08 -23.46 -10.82
N GLN A 95 -5.27 -22.89 -9.62
CA GLN A 95 -6.49 -23.14 -8.82
C GLN A 95 -7.49 -21.98 -8.74
N ALA A 96 -7.26 -20.87 -9.46
CA ALA A 96 -8.22 -19.76 -9.50
C ALA A 96 -9.20 -19.81 -10.70
N ALA A 97 -9.22 -20.91 -11.45
CA ALA A 97 -10.13 -21.14 -12.57
C ALA A 97 -10.95 -22.42 -12.34
N GLU A 98 -11.80 -22.43 -11.31
CA GLU A 98 -12.96 -23.32 -11.23
C GLU A 98 -14.17 -22.59 -10.62
#